data_AF-A0A8S4D3I1-F1
#
_entry.id   AF-A0A8S4D3I1-F1
#
_cell.length_a   1.000
_cell.length_b   1.000
_cell.length_c   1.000
_cell.angle_alpha   90.00
_cell.angle_beta   90.00
_cell.angle_gamma   90.00
#
_symmetry.space_group_name_H-M   'P 1'
#
loop_
_entity.id
_entity.type
_entity.pdbx_description
1 polymer ?
#
loop_
_entity_poly.entity_id
_entity_poly.type
_entity_poly.pdbx_seq_one_letter_code
_entity_poly.pdbx_strand_id
1 'polypeptide(L)'
;MKFIYSVVLFTILLQVTFALEYKDYWDEDWDKKDDSVESNEGYSDEPKPPVYDVKQAPVLFRRFVEDYDKHYKNEEDYRKHFKNFVNNLEDINRLNAEGGTATFDINMFADLSDDELRELRGRELN
;
A
#
# COMPACT_ATOMS: atom_id res chain seq x y z
N MET A 1 -38.36 10.56 -20.64
CA MET A 1 -37.22 11.50 -20.51
C MET A 1 -36.90 11.88 -19.06
N LYS A 2 -37.88 12.19 -18.19
CA LYS A 2 -37.63 12.54 -16.77
C LYS A 2 -36.97 11.44 -15.91
N PHE A 3 -37.18 10.16 -16.22
CA PHE A 3 -36.58 9.04 -15.49
C PHE A 3 -35.07 8.88 -15.72
N ILE A 4 -34.59 9.17 -16.94
CA ILE A 4 -33.18 8.95 -17.31
C ILE A 4 -32.30 10.00 -16.60
N TYR A 5 -32.76 11.24 -16.52
CA TYR A 5 -32.06 12.29 -15.76
C TYR A 5 -31.97 11.97 -14.27
N SER A 6 -33.01 11.35 -13.69
CA SER A 6 -33.00 10.98 -12.27
C SER A 6 -31.95 9.90 -11.96
N VAL A 7 -31.76 8.93 -12.84
CA VAL A 7 -30.77 7.85 -12.65
C VAL A 7 -29.35 8.38 -12.83
N VAL A 8 -29.11 9.20 -13.86
CA VAL A 8 -27.78 9.80 -14.10
C VAL A 8 -27.40 10.77 -12.98
N LEU A 9 -28.34 11.58 -12.48
CA LEU A 9 -28.08 12.48 -11.36
C LEU A 9 -27.77 11.69 -10.08
N PHE A 10 -28.46 10.58 -9.83
CA PHE A 10 -28.19 9.71 -8.68
C PHE A 10 -26.82 9.05 -8.76
N THR A 11 -26.39 8.58 -9.94
CA THR A 11 -25.04 8.01 -10.11
C THR A 11 -23.93 9.05 -9.94
N ILE A 12 -24.16 10.29 -10.40
CA ILE A 12 -23.20 11.39 -10.19
C ILE A 12 -23.15 11.75 -8.70
N LEU A 13 -24.29 11.84 -8.03
CA LEU A 13 -24.34 12.10 -6.60
C LEU A 13 -23.65 11.01 -5.79
N LEU A 14 -23.78 9.73 -6.17
CA LEU A 14 -23.06 8.62 -5.54
C LEU A 14 -21.53 8.73 -5.72
N GLN A 15 -21.06 9.13 -6.91
CA GLN A 15 -19.64 9.37 -7.16
C GLN A 15 -19.11 10.57 -6.37
N VAL A 16 -19.92 11.64 -6.25
CA VAL A 16 -19.55 12.84 -5.49
C VAL A 16 -19.56 12.58 -3.99
N THR A 17 -20.51 11.80 -3.44
CA THR A 17 -20.49 11.41 -2.02
C THR A 17 -19.31 10.52 -1.71
N PHE A 18 -19.01 9.54 -2.57
CA PHE A 18 -17.83 8.69 -2.39
C PHE A 18 -16.55 9.51 -2.44
N ALA A 19 -16.45 10.49 -3.35
CA ALA A 19 -15.27 11.37 -3.45
C ALA A 19 -15.12 12.36 -2.27
N LEU A 20 -16.22 12.87 -1.70
CA LEU A 20 -16.18 13.81 -0.56
C LEU A 20 -15.81 13.09 0.74
N GLU A 21 -16.37 11.91 0.99
CA GLU A 21 -15.96 11.07 2.14
C GLU A 21 -14.51 10.57 1.99
N TYR A 22 -14.06 10.35 0.76
CA TYR A 22 -12.70 9.91 0.47
C TYR A 22 -11.66 11.02 0.63
N LYS A 23 -12.02 12.31 0.52
CA LYS A 23 -11.04 13.41 0.59
C LYS A 23 -10.73 13.82 2.03
N ASP A 24 -11.73 13.78 2.91
CA ASP A 24 -11.57 14.14 4.33
C ASP A 24 -10.86 13.04 5.15
N TYR A 25 -10.77 11.81 4.63
CA TYR A 25 -9.99 10.71 5.22
C TYR A 25 -8.46 10.87 5.06
N TRP A 26 -7.99 11.84 4.27
CA TRP A 26 -6.55 12.01 3.95
C TRP A 26 -5.93 13.30 4.50
N ASP A 27 -6.68 14.09 5.28
CA ASP A 27 -6.14 15.26 5.99
C ASP A 27 -5.58 14.92 7.39
N GLU A 28 -5.35 13.63 7.68
CA GLU A 28 -4.58 13.24 8.86
C GLU A 28 -3.09 13.23 8.55
N ASP A 29 -2.43 14.32 8.97
CA ASP A 29 -0.98 14.48 9.11
C ASP A 29 -0.30 13.20 9.60
N TRP A 30 0.21 12.38 8.68
CA TRP A 30 1.05 11.22 8.97
C TRP A 30 2.51 11.63 9.25
N ASP A 31 2.71 12.82 9.82
CA ASP A 31 3.99 13.32 10.34
C ASP A 31 3.84 13.87 11.77
N LYS A 32 2.89 13.33 12.55
CA LYS A 32 2.95 13.44 14.01
C LYS A 32 3.73 12.25 14.54
N LYS A 33 5.03 12.46 14.77
CA LYS A 33 5.79 11.69 15.76
C LYS A 33 5.05 11.78 17.10
N ASP A 34 4.47 10.66 17.51
CA ASP A 34 3.96 10.47 18.84
C ASP A 34 5.15 10.37 19.80
N ASP A 35 5.47 11.49 20.44
CA ASP A 35 6.47 11.59 21.51
C ASP A 35 5.88 11.27 22.91
N SER A 36 4.78 10.51 23.02
CA SER A 36 4.25 10.09 24.32
C SER A 36 5.00 8.87 24.87
N VAL A 37 6.14 9.19 25.49
CA VAL A 37 6.91 8.32 26.38
C VAL A 37 6.01 7.86 27.54
N GLU A 38 5.60 6.59 27.54
CA GLU A 38 5.33 5.84 28.76
C GLU A 38 6.34 4.70 28.88
N SER A 39 7.38 5.01 29.67
CA SER A 39 8.57 4.20 29.91
C SER A 39 8.26 2.95 30.74
N ASN A 40 8.68 1.77 30.28
CA ASN A 40 9.54 0.85 31.06
C ASN A 40 9.97 -0.42 30.28
N GLU A 41 10.68 -0.29 29.15
CA GLU A 41 11.60 -1.33 28.65
C GLU A 41 12.79 -0.62 27.98
N GLY A 42 14.00 -1.18 28.12
CA GLY A 42 15.25 -0.52 27.76
C GLY A 42 15.26 0.04 26.34
N TYR A 43 15.49 1.35 26.22
CA TYR A 43 15.60 2.05 24.95
C TYR A 43 16.84 1.58 24.18
N SER A 44 16.62 0.75 23.17
CA SER A 44 17.51 0.69 22.01
C SER A 44 17.10 1.81 21.06
N ASP A 45 18.01 2.73 20.72
CA ASP A 45 17.79 3.84 19.79
C ASP A 45 17.52 3.40 18.33
N GLU A 46 17.41 2.09 18.07
CA GLU A 46 17.14 1.59 16.72
C GLU A 46 15.65 1.69 16.37
N PRO A 47 15.30 2.23 15.19
CA PRO A 47 13.92 2.31 14.74
C PRO A 47 13.35 0.90 14.60
N LYS A 48 12.19 0.66 15.21
CA LYS A 48 11.49 -0.62 15.09
C LYS A 48 11.11 -0.86 13.62
N PRO A 49 11.26 -2.10 13.11
CA PRO A 49 10.80 -2.46 11.78
C PRO A 49 9.32 -2.13 11.56
N PRO A 50 8.90 -1.70 10.36
CA PRO A 50 7.50 -1.45 10.06
C PRO A 50 6.68 -2.74 10.09
N VAL A 51 5.41 -2.62 10.48
CA VAL A 51 4.41 -3.70 10.45
C VAL A 51 3.14 -3.14 9.82
N TYR A 52 2.66 -3.78 8.76
CA TYR A 52 1.49 -3.35 8.01
C TYR A 52 0.23 -4.12 8.38
N ASP A 53 -0.90 -3.43 8.45
CA ASP A 53 -2.20 -4.11 8.48
C ASP A 53 -2.57 -4.58 7.08
N VAL A 54 -2.58 -5.90 6.86
CA VAL A 54 -2.94 -6.52 5.57
C VAL A 54 -4.38 -6.15 5.15
N LYS A 55 -5.26 -5.82 6.10
CA LYS A 55 -6.62 -5.33 5.77
C LYS A 55 -6.59 -3.96 5.08
N GLN A 56 -5.53 -3.18 5.28
CA GLN A 56 -5.29 -1.90 4.61
C GLN A 56 -4.58 -2.06 3.26
N ALA A 57 -4.32 -3.29 2.78
CA ALA A 57 -3.63 -3.53 1.52
C ALA A 57 -4.23 -2.77 0.31
N PRO A 58 -5.57 -2.60 0.15
CA PRO A 58 -6.11 -1.78 -0.95
C PRO A 58 -5.66 -0.31 -0.92
N VAL A 59 -5.52 0.26 0.28
CA VAL A 59 -5.08 1.65 0.48
C VAL A 59 -3.57 1.76 0.29
N LEU A 60 -2.82 0.83 0.88
CA LEU A 60 -1.36 0.75 0.75
C LEU A 60 -0.93 0.54 -0.70
N PHE A 61 -1.63 -0.33 -1.44
CA PHE A 61 -1.32 -0.58 -2.85
C PHE A 61 -1.59 0.65 -3.72
N ARG A 62 -2.66 1.40 -3.45
CA ARG A 62 -2.92 2.66 -4.16
C ARG A 62 -1.79 3.67 -3.96
N ARG A 63 -1.34 3.86 -2.71
CA ARG A 63 -0.18 4.71 -2.40
C ARG A 63 1.06 4.22 -3.13
N PHE A 64 1.37 2.93 -3.04
CA PHE A 64 2.49 2.30 -3.73
C PHE A 64 2.48 2.55 -5.25
N VAL A 65 1.29 2.48 -5.88
CA VAL A 65 1.14 2.76 -7.32
C VAL A 65 1.46 4.21 -7.64
N GLU A 66 1.05 5.15 -6.79
CA GLU A 66 1.34 6.58 -6.93
C GLU A 66 2.82 6.90 -6.64
N ASP A 67 3.35 6.41 -5.52
CA ASP A 67 4.72 6.68 -5.05
C ASP A 67 5.79 6.14 -6.00
N TYR A 68 5.54 5.00 -6.66
CA TYR A 68 6.47 4.36 -7.59
C TYR A 68 6.05 4.46 -9.06
N ASP A 69 5.08 5.34 -9.38
CA ASP A 69 4.58 5.58 -10.73
C ASP A 69 4.32 4.27 -11.51
N LYS A 70 3.53 3.37 -10.91
CA LYS A 70 3.27 2.05 -11.48
C LYS A 70 2.18 2.13 -12.55
N HIS A 71 2.48 1.56 -13.72
CA HIS A 71 1.56 1.46 -14.84
C HIS A 71 1.32 -0.02 -15.18
N TYR A 72 0.05 -0.45 -15.10
CA TYR A 72 -0.35 -1.81 -15.43
C TYR A 72 -1.05 -1.87 -16.79
N LYS A 73 -0.80 -2.94 -17.53
CA LYS A 73 -1.25 -3.05 -18.93
C LYS A 73 -2.77 -3.15 -19.06
N ASN A 74 -3.41 -3.79 -18.09
CA ASN A 74 -4.84 -4.05 -18.04
C ASN A 74 -5.28 -4.46 -16.62
N GLU A 75 -6.57 -4.72 -16.44
CA GLU A 75 -7.14 -5.12 -15.15
C GLU A 75 -6.60 -6.45 -14.61
N GLU A 76 -6.28 -7.41 -15.49
CA GLU A 76 -5.70 -8.69 -15.07
C GLU A 76 -4.29 -8.50 -14.49
N ASP A 77 -3.49 -7.65 -15.14
CA ASP A 77 -2.15 -7.25 -14.70
C ASP A 77 -2.20 -6.52 -13.36
N TYR A 78 -3.11 -5.54 -13.22
CA TYR A 78 -3.38 -4.85 -11.95
C TYR A 78 -3.73 -5.83 -10.84
N ARG A 79 -4.65 -6.78 -11.09
CA ARG A 79 -5.09 -7.75 -10.08
C ARG A 79 -3.96 -8.72 -9.70
N LYS A 80 -3.12 -9.12 -10.65
CA LYS A 80 -1.94 -9.94 -10.40
C LYS A 80 -0.96 -9.22 -9.48
N HIS A 81 -0.61 -7.98 -9.81
CA HIS A 81 0.31 -7.17 -9.00
C HIS A 81 -0.26 -6.83 -7.61
N PHE A 82 -1.56 -6.56 -7.51
CA PHE A 82 -2.21 -6.38 -6.21
C PHE A 82 -2.11 -7.64 -5.34
N LYS A 83 -2.33 -8.84 -5.92
CA LYS A 83 -2.18 -10.11 -5.20
C LYS A 83 -0.74 -10.32 -4.72
N ASN A 84 0.24 -10.07 -5.59
CA ASN A 84 1.66 -10.17 -5.22
C ASN A 84 1.99 -9.20 -4.07
N PHE A 85 1.49 -7.96 -4.15
CA PHE A 85 1.69 -6.96 -3.11
C PHE A 85 1.15 -7.40 -1.75
N VAL A 86 -0.06 -7.97 -1.69
CA VAL A 86 -0.63 -8.52 -0.46
C VAL A 86 0.28 -9.61 0.14
N ASN A 87 0.72 -10.56 -0.69
CA ASN A 87 1.62 -11.64 -0.24
C ASN A 87 2.95 -11.07 0.29
N ASN A 88 3.51 -10.08 -0.40
CA ASN A 88 4.77 -9.46 0.00
C ASN A 88 4.62 -8.63 1.30
N LEU A 89 3.45 -8.01 1.57
CA LEU A 89 3.17 -7.40 2.87
C LEU A 89 3.19 -8.41 4.02
N GLU A 90 2.59 -9.59 3.81
CA GLU A 90 2.61 -10.69 4.78
C GLU A 90 4.05 -11.18 5.03
N ASP A 91 4.84 -11.30 3.97
CA ASP A 91 6.25 -11.70 4.08
C ASP A 91 7.10 -10.63 4.78
N ILE A 92 6.92 -9.34 4.49
CA ILE A 92 7.59 -8.24 5.20
C ILE A 92 7.27 -8.31 6.70
N ASN A 93 5.99 -8.43 7.06
CA ASN A 93 5.57 -8.53 8.45
C ASN A 93 6.18 -9.74 9.15
N ARG A 94 6.19 -10.91 8.48
CA ARG A 94 6.79 -12.13 9.04
C ARG A 94 8.29 -11.96 9.26
N LEU A 95 9.02 -11.50 8.25
CA LEU A 95 10.48 -11.36 8.33
C LEU A 95 10.91 -10.31 9.36
N ASN A 96 10.18 -9.20 9.46
CA ASN A 96 10.41 -8.18 10.48
C ASN A 96 10.11 -8.70 11.90
N ALA A 97 9.12 -9.59 12.05
CA ALA A 97 8.77 -10.19 13.33
C ALA A 97 9.73 -11.32 13.78
N GLU A 98 10.31 -12.07 12.83
CA GLU A 98 11.30 -13.12 13.11
C GLU A 98 12.58 -12.56 13.73
N GLY A 99 12.88 -11.29 13.46
CA GLY A 99 14.08 -10.62 13.94
C GLY A 99 15.32 -11.05 13.17
N GLY A 100 16.07 -10.09 12.64
CA GLY A 100 17.26 -10.35 11.85
C GLY A 100 18.15 -9.12 11.75
N THR A 101 19.23 -9.23 10.97
CA THR A 101 20.15 -8.11 10.71
C THR A 101 19.63 -7.14 9.64
N ALA A 102 18.46 -7.41 9.07
CA ALA A 102 17.84 -6.63 8.01
C ALA A 102 16.40 -6.29 8.40
N THR A 103 15.98 -5.09 8.00
CA THR A 103 14.58 -4.63 8.08
C THR A 103 14.02 -4.60 6.66
N PHE A 104 12.78 -5.03 6.52
CA PHE A 104 12.05 -5.06 5.26
C PHE A 104 10.95 -3.98 5.27
N ASP A 105 10.71 -3.36 4.12
CA ASP A 105 9.75 -2.27 3.94
C ASP A 105 9.14 -2.38 2.54
N ILE A 106 8.00 -1.72 2.32
CA ILE A 106 7.43 -1.51 0.99
C ILE A 106 8.46 -0.72 0.16
N ASN A 107 8.86 -1.30 -0.97
CA ASN A 107 9.79 -0.70 -1.90
C ASN A 107 9.27 -0.88 -3.34
N MET A 108 10.00 -0.37 -4.33
CA MET A 108 9.59 -0.41 -5.74
C MET A 108 9.36 -1.81 -6.33
N PHE A 109 9.76 -2.89 -5.64
CA PHE A 109 9.57 -4.28 -6.07
C PHE A 109 8.46 -4.99 -5.28
N ALA A 110 7.76 -4.30 -4.38
CA ALA A 110 6.77 -4.90 -3.49
C ALA A 110 5.58 -5.56 -4.22
N ASP A 111 5.34 -5.28 -5.50
CA ASP A 111 4.28 -5.90 -6.29
C ASP A 111 4.75 -7.02 -7.24
N LEU A 112 6.02 -7.41 -7.19
CA LEU A 112 6.59 -8.45 -8.05
C LEU A 112 6.53 -9.82 -7.38
N SER A 113 6.36 -10.86 -8.19
CA SER A 113 6.67 -12.23 -7.77
C SER A 113 8.18 -12.48 -7.77
N ASP A 114 8.60 -13.55 -7.09
CA ASP A 114 9.98 -14.05 -7.14
C ASP A 114 10.52 -14.23 -8.57
N ASP A 115 9.69 -14.76 -9.47
CA ASP A 115 10.09 -15.02 -10.86
C ASP A 115 10.23 -13.71 -11.64
N GLU A 116 9.30 -12.76 -11.45
CA GLU A 116 9.38 -11.43 -12.06
C GLU A 116 10.62 -10.66 -11.58
N LEU A 117 10.94 -10.77 -10.29
CA LEU A 117 12.13 -10.17 -9.71
C LEU A 117 13.43 -10.83 -10.22
N ARG A 118 13.43 -12.16 -10.41
CA ARG A 118 14.57 -12.87 -11.03
C ARG A 118 14.77 -12.43 -12.48
N GLU A 119 13.70 -12.34 -13.27
CA GLU A 119 13.77 -11.87 -14.65
C GLU A 119 14.27 -10.43 -14.73
N LEU A 120 13.81 -9.54 -13.85
CA LEU A 120 14.26 -8.15 -13.82
C LEU A 120 15.76 -8.06 -13.52
N ARG A 121 16.24 -8.75 -12.48
CA ARG A 121 17.68 -8.81 -12.15
C ARG A 121 18.52 -9.42 -13.27
N GLY A 122 17.99 -10.39 -14.00
CA GLY A 122 18.67 -10.97 -15.15
C GLY A 122 18.79 -10.01 -16.34
N ARG A 123 17.87 -9.05 -16.48
CA ARG A 123 17.93 -8.02 -17.53
C ARG A 123 18.89 -6.88 -17.20
N GLU A 124 19.12 -6.56 -15.92
CA GLU A 124 20.06 -5.50 -15.51
C GLU A 124 21.54 -5.89 -15.65
N LEU A 125 21.84 -7.18 -15.79
CA LEU A 125 23.21 -7.71 -15.86
C LEU A 125 23.69 -7.96 -17.30
N ASN A 126 22.89 -7.62 -18.33
CA ASN A 126 23.20 -7.80 -19.75
C ASN A 126 23.14 -6.47 -20.51
#